data_AF-A0A392NYW2-F1
#
_entry.id   AF-A0A392NYW2-F1
#
_cell.length_a   1.000
_cell.length_b   1.000
_cell.length_c   1.000
_cell.angle_alpha   90.00
_cell.angle_beta   90.00
_cell.angle_gamma   90.00
#
_symmetry.space_group_name_H-M   'P 1'
#
loop_
_entity.id
_entity.type
_entity.pdbx_description
1 polymer ?
#
loop_
_entity_poly.entity_id
_entity_poly.type
_entity_poly.pdbx_seq_one_letter_code
_entity_poly.pdbx_strand_id
1 'polypeptide(L)'
;TSFRQEDAQEFLSFVMDQMHDELLKLEGQSSSLNGSKSFLVSSVEDDEWETVGPKNKSAVTRTQSFIPSELNGIFGGQLQSLVRTKGKSSATVQPYRLLHLDIHPDAVHTIEDALHLFSAPETLEGYRASVTGKLAFPTRGC
;
A
#
# COMPACT_ATOMS: atom_id res chain seq x y z
N THR A 1 -31.79 20.18 17.10
CA THR A 1 -30.43 19.60 17.23
C THR A 1 -29.96 19.24 15.84
N SER A 2 -28.99 19.96 15.28
CA SER A 2 -28.40 19.62 13.98
C SER A 2 -27.25 18.64 14.25
N PHE A 3 -27.40 17.39 13.82
CA PHE A 3 -26.32 16.41 13.87
C PHE A 3 -25.34 16.68 12.71
N ARG A 4 -24.04 16.48 12.95
CA ARG A 4 -23.01 16.63 11.93
C ARG A 4 -22.99 15.39 11.04
N GLN A 5 -22.90 15.57 9.73
CA GLN A 5 -22.62 14.47 8.81
C GLN A 5 -21.12 14.16 8.86
N GLU A 6 -20.78 12.88 8.88
CA GLU A 6 -19.41 12.37 8.88
C GLU A 6 -19.18 11.50 7.64
N ASP A 7 -17.91 11.32 7.29
CA ASP A 7 -17.51 10.48 6.17
C ASP A 7 -17.59 8.98 6.54
N ALA A 8 -18.29 8.20 5.72
CA ALA A 8 -18.48 6.77 5.96
C ALA A 8 -17.18 5.96 5.82
N GLN A 9 -16.26 6.38 4.96
CA GLN A 9 -14.95 5.74 4.77
C GLN A 9 -14.06 5.93 6.00
N GLU A 10 -14.08 7.12 6.59
CA GLU A 10 -13.36 7.39 7.85
C GLU A 10 -13.92 6.52 8.97
N PHE A 11 -15.26 6.49 9.11
CA PHE A 11 -15.92 5.65 10.11
C PHE A 11 -15.58 4.17 9.94
N LEU A 12 -15.66 3.65 8.71
CA LEU A 12 -15.32 2.25 8.42
C LEU A 12 -13.87 1.93 8.78
N SER A 13 -12.94 2.82 8.43
CA SER A 13 -11.52 2.62 8.72
C SER A 13 -11.27 2.56 10.22
N PHE A 14 -11.88 3.47 10.98
CA PHE A 14 -11.81 3.48 12.44
C PHE A 14 -12.39 2.20 13.07
N VAL A 15 -13.53 1.71 12.57
CA VAL A 15 -14.14 0.47 13.05
C VAL A 15 -13.27 -0.74 12.73
N MET A 16 -12.72 -0.83 11.51
CA MET A 16 -11.82 -1.90 11.10
C MET A 16 -10.54 -1.94 11.92
N ASP A 17 -9.95 -0.79 12.22
CA ASP A 17 -8.74 -0.70 13.05
C ASP A 17 -9.00 -1.18 14.49
N GLN A 18 -10.11 -0.77 15.09
CA GLN A 18 -10.48 -1.24 16.43
C GLN A 18 -10.81 -2.74 16.47
N MET A 19 -11.55 -3.24 15.48
CA MET A 19 -11.84 -4.68 15.39
C MET A 19 -10.56 -5.51 15.24
N HIS A 20 -9.61 -5.03 14.41
CA HIS A 20 -8.31 -5.67 14.27
C HIS A 20 -7.59 -5.76 15.62
N ASP A 21 -7.54 -4.66 16.38
CA ASP A 21 -6.89 -4.60 17.69
C ASP A 21 -7.53 -5.53 18.72
N GLU A 22 -8.86 -5.61 18.72
CA GLU A 22 -9.60 -6.50 19.63
C GLU A 22 -9.37 -7.97 19.27
N LEU A 23 -9.37 -8.33 17.98
CA LEU A 23 -9.09 -9.69 17.52
C LEU A 23 -7.66 -10.12 17.89
N LEU A 24 -6.66 -9.26 17.68
CA LEU A 24 -5.28 -9.56 18.07
C LEU A 24 -5.13 -9.81 19.57
N LYS A 25 -5.88 -9.07 20.41
CA LYS A 25 -5.89 -9.28 21.87
C LYS A 25 -6.53 -10.61 22.23
N LEU A 26 -7.63 -11.00 21.57
CA LEU A 26 -8.32 -12.27 21.81
C LEU A 26 -7.47 -13.48 21.40
N GLU A 27 -6.71 -13.37 20.32
CA GLU A 27 -5.80 -14.41 19.84
C GLU A 27 -4.55 -14.59 20.71
N GLY A 28 -4.40 -13.81 21.79
CA GLY A 28 -3.25 -13.89 22.69
C GLY A 28 -1.96 -13.35 22.07
N GLN A 29 -2.03 -12.63 20.95
CA GLN A 29 -0.89 -11.97 20.31
C GLN A 29 -0.48 -10.67 21.04
N SER A 30 -0.96 -10.48 22.28
CA SER A 30 -0.70 -9.32 23.12
C SER A 30 0.71 -9.32 23.72
N SER A 31 1.75 -9.27 22.88
CA SER A 31 3.07 -8.85 23.36
C SER A 31 3.26 -7.35 23.11
N SER A 32 3.01 -6.57 24.17
CA SER A 32 3.48 -5.21 24.37
C SER A 32 2.97 -4.15 23.38
N LEU A 33 1.66 -4.06 23.08
CA LEU A 33 1.11 -2.89 22.34
C LEU A 33 0.88 -1.67 23.24
N ASN A 34 1.89 -1.29 24.03
CA ASN A 34 1.85 -0.04 24.78
C ASN A 34 2.26 1.13 23.88
N GLY A 35 1.28 1.94 23.50
CA GLY A 35 1.44 3.37 23.21
C GLY A 35 1.99 3.78 21.84
N SER A 36 2.68 2.90 21.12
CA SER A 36 3.28 3.25 19.83
C SER A 36 3.35 2.01 18.93
N LYS A 37 2.34 1.74 18.09
CA LYS A 37 2.43 0.59 17.18
C LYS A 37 1.93 0.89 15.78
N SER A 38 2.89 0.90 14.86
CA SER A 38 2.61 0.55 13.48
C SER A 38 2.08 -0.89 13.45
N PHE A 39 0.83 -1.07 13.03
CA PHE A 39 0.22 -2.38 12.70
C PHE A 39 0.85 -3.06 11.48
N LEU A 40 1.90 -2.43 10.95
CA LEU A 40 2.66 -2.83 9.80
C LEU A 40 3.99 -3.41 10.25
N VAL A 41 4.25 -4.64 9.83
CA VAL A 41 5.56 -5.25 9.91
C VAL A 41 6.26 -4.94 8.60
N SER A 42 7.37 -4.20 8.65
CA SER A 42 8.23 -3.97 7.48
C SER A 42 9.38 -4.96 7.50
N SER A 43 9.48 -5.78 6.46
CA SER A 43 10.70 -6.54 6.19
C SER A 43 11.49 -5.80 5.11
N VAL A 44 12.75 -5.48 5.43
CA VAL A 44 13.74 -5.17 4.39
C VAL A 44 14.43 -6.50 4.16
N GLU A 45 14.23 -7.09 2.99
CA GLU A 45 14.96 -8.30 2.61
C GLU A 45 16.43 -7.87 2.40
N ASP A 46 17.23 -7.97 3.48
CA ASP A 46 18.68 -7.69 3.50
C ASP A 46 19.49 -8.87 2.91
N ASP A 47 18.80 -9.97 2.58
CA ASP A 47 19.35 -11.06 1.78
C ASP A 47 19.23 -10.72 0.30
N GLU A 48 20.38 -10.36 -0.30
CA GLU A 48 20.90 -10.38 -1.68
C GLU A 48 20.04 -10.84 -2.89
N TRP A 49 18.84 -11.40 -2.71
CA TRP A 49 17.91 -11.81 -3.75
C TRP A 49 17.14 -10.62 -4.35
N GLU A 50 17.68 -10.06 -5.42
CA GLU A 50 16.96 -9.09 -6.24
C GLU A 50 15.85 -9.77 -7.05
N THR A 51 14.60 -9.31 -6.93
CA THR A 51 13.50 -9.84 -7.77
C THR A 51 13.76 -9.46 -9.24
N VAL A 52 13.94 -10.46 -10.10
CA VAL A 52 14.13 -10.25 -11.54
C VAL A 52 12.78 -10.05 -12.22
N GLY A 53 12.51 -8.84 -12.71
CA GLY A 53 11.38 -8.61 -13.59
C GLY A 53 11.58 -9.25 -14.98
N PRO A 54 10.54 -9.30 -15.83
CA PRO A 54 10.69 -9.67 -17.22
C PRO A 54 11.82 -8.85 -17.87
N LYS A 55 12.80 -9.54 -18.49
CA LYS A 55 14.05 -8.98 -19.06
C LYS A 55 15.20 -8.69 -18.07
N ASN A 56 15.36 -9.48 -16.99
CA ASN A 56 16.52 -9.41 -16.06
C ASN A 56 16.78 -8.03 -15.44
N LYS A 57 15.73 -7.24 -15.21
CA LYS A 57 15.87 -5.95 -14.51
C LYS A 57 15.63 -6.18 -13.03
N SER A 58 16.66 -6.00 -12.21
CA SER A 58 16.56 -6.09 -10.77
C SER A 58 15.88 -4.87 -10.16
N ALA A 59 15.08 -5.11 -9.12
CA ALA A 59 14.45 -4.07 -8.32
C ALA A 59 14.71 -4.31 -6.82
N VAL A 60 14.91 -3.22 -6.07
CA VAL A 60 14.93 -3.28 -4.60
C VAL A 60 13.49 -3.38 -4.12
N THR A 61 13.17 -4.46 -3.40
CA THR A 61 11.82 -4.72 -2.88
C THR A 61 11.75 -4.39 -1.40
N ARG A 62 10.79 -3.53 -1.01
CA ARG A 62 10.42 -3.34 0.40
C ARG A 62 9.02 -3.87 0.61
N THR A 63 8.86 -4.80 1.55
CA THR A 63 7.56 -5.43 1.83
C THR A 63 7.03 -4.98 3.18
N GLN A 64 5.80 -4.49 3.17
CA GLN A 64 5.01 -4.21 4.35
C GLN A 64 3.85 -5.20 4.40
N SER A 65 3.50 -5.67 5.60
CA SER A 65 2.38 -6.57 5.83
C SER A 65 1.67 -6.18 7.13
N PHE A 66 0.37 -6.42 7.21
CA PHE A 66 -0.33 -6.31 8.49
C PHE A 66 0.06 -7.47 9.40
N ILE A 67 -0.04 -7.26 10.71
CA ILE A 67 -0.08 -8.37 11.66
C ILE A 67 -1.25 -9.29 11.26
N PRO A 68 -1.05 -10.60 11.15
CA PRO A 68 -2.12 -11.53 10.81
C PRO A 68 -3.26 -11.46 11.84
N SER A 69 -4.50 -11.38 11.35
CA SER A 69 -5.73 -11.51 12.13
C SER A 69 -6.82 -12.00 11.19
N GLU A 70 -7.89 -12.59 11.73
CA GLU A 70 -9.05 -13.02 10.93
C GLU A 70 -9.63 -11.88 10.08
N LEU A 71 -9.59 -10.63 10.57
CA LEU A 71 -10.06 -9.46 9.81
C LEU A 71 -9.24 -9.26 8.53
N ASN A 72 -7.92 -9.32 8.63
CA ASN A 72 -7.02 -9.18 7.48
C ASN A 72 -7.04 -10.43 6.59
N GLY A 73 -7.43 -11.59 7.10
CA GLY A 73 -7.67 -12.78 6.28
C GLY A 73 -8.85 -12.62 5.32
N ILE A 74 -9.84 -11.79 5.69
CA ILE A 74 -11.05 -11.55 4.88
C ILE A 74 -10.88 -10.30 4.01
N PHE A 75 -10.45 -9.18 4.59
CA PHE A 75 -10.42 -7.87 3.93
C PHE A 75 -9.02 -7.40 3.53
N GLY A 76 -7.98 -8.11 3.97
CA GLY A 76 -6.60 -7.73 3.67
C GLY A 76 -6.20 -8.13 2.25
N GLY A 77 -5.53 -7.21 1.57
CA GLY A 77 -4.86 -7.44 0.30
C GLY A 77 -3.46 -6.80 0.27
N GLN A 78 -2.73 -7.00 -0.82
CA GLN A 78 -1.42 -6.38 -1.06
C GLN A 78 -1.38 -5.68 -2.41
N LEU A 79 -0.85 -4.46 -2.45
CA LEU A 79 -0.55 -3.69 -3.67
C LEU A 79 0.96 -3.68 -3.89
N GLN A 80 1.39 -3.85 -5.13
CA GLN A 80 2.80 -3.77 -5.49
C GLN A 80 3.06 -2.56 -6.39
N SER A 81 3.56 -1.47 -5.80
CA SER A 81 3.98 -0.30 -6.56
C SER A 81 5.37 -0.51 -7.15
N LEU A 82 5.50 -0.46 -8.47
CA LEU A 82 6.78 -0.49 -9.18
C LEU A 82 7.16 0.91 -9.66
N VAL A 83 8.32 1.40 -9.22
CA VAL A 83 8.94 2.64 -9.70
C VAL A 83 10.09 2.31 -10.64
N ARG A 84 9.94 2.70 -11.90
CA ARG A 84 10.99 2.52 -12.92
C ARG A 84 11.75 3.82 -13.10
N THR A 85 13.07 3.79 -12.88
CA THR A 85 13.97 4.91 -13.16
C THR A 85 14.96 4.54 -14.26
N LYS A 86 15.74 5.51 -14.76
CA LYS A 86 16.89 5.22 -15.66
C LYS A 86 18.00 4.43 -14.94
N GLY A 87 18.02 4.45 -13.60
CA GLY A 87 18.92 3.66 -12.77
C GLY A 87 18.25 2.39 -12.26
N LYS A 88 18.40 2.12 -10.96
CA LYS A 88 17.78 0.95 -10.32
C LYS A 88 16.27 1.15 -10.18
N SER A 89 15.51 0.11 -10.51
CA SER A 89 14.06 0.11 -10.25
C SER A 89 13.81 -0.22 -8.78
N SER A 90 12.67 0.21 -8.24
CA SER A 90 12.27 -0.14 -6.87
C SER A 90 10.83 -0.65 -6.88
N ALA A 91 10.58 -1.69 -6.10
CA ALA A 91 9.25 -2.21 -5.85
C ALA A 91 8.91 -2.01 -4.36
N THR A 92 7.67 -1.66 -4.07
CA THR A 92 7.16 -1.62 -2.70
C THR A 92 5.86 -2.39 -2.65
N VAL A 93 5.80 -3.40 -1.78
CA VAL A 93 4.57 -4.14 -1.49
C VAL A 93 3.95 -3.52 -0.23
N GLN A 94 2.73 -3.03 -0.33
CA GLN A 94 1.99 -2.38 0.75
C GLN A 94 0.67 -3.11 1.00
N PRO A 95 0.30 -3.38 2.25
CA PRO A 95 -0.97 -4.02 2.54
C PRO A 95 -2.09 -2.97 2.47
N TYR A 96 -3.29 -3.40 2.11
CA TYR A 96 -4.49 -2.56 2.10
C TYR A 96 -5.69 -3.34 2.65
N ARG A 97 -6.67 -2.61 3.17
CA ARG A 97 -8.02 -3.13 3.47
C ARG A 97 -9.09 -2.54 2.55
N LEU A 98 -8.80 -1.38 1.96
CA LEU A 98 -9.71 -0.62 1.10
C LEU A 98 -8.92 -0.11 -0.10
N LEU A 99 -9.53 -0.15 -1.29
CA LEU A 99 -9.01 0.48 -2.51
C LEU A 99 -9.78 1.78 -2.76
N HIS A 100 -9.04 2.89 -2.85
CA HIS A 100 -9.61 4.19 -3.15
C HIS A 100 -9.57 4.38 -4.67
N LEU A 101 -10.71 4.16 -5.32
CA LEU A 101 -10.86 4.31 -6.76
C LEU A 101 -11.30 5.74 -7.08
N ASP A 102 -10.58 6.40 -7.98
CA ASP A 102 -10.96 7.72 -8.46
C ASP A 102 -12.04 7.59 -9.54
N ILE A 103 -13.17 8.25 -9.30
CA ILE A 103 -14.32 8.28 -10.22
C ILE A 103 -14.51 9.66 -10.85
N HIS A 104 -13.64 10.63 -10.53
CA HIS A 104 -13.70 11.97 -11.09
C HIS A 104 -13.38 12.02 -12.60
N PRO A 105 -12.43 11.23 -13.15
CA PRO A 105 -12.09 11.33 -14.56
C PRO A 105 -13.27 10.96 -15.47
N ASP A 106 -13.52 11.77 -16.51
CA ASP A 106 -14.62 11.55 -17.46
C ASP A 106 -14.57 10.18 -18.15
N ALA A 107 -13.39 9.55 -18.20
CA ALA A 107 -13.20 8.22 -18.77
C ALA A 107 -13.72 7.08 -17.88
N VAL A 108 -14.12 7.35 -16.63
CA VAL A 108 -14.61 6.34 -15.69
C VAL A 108 -16.13 6.26 -15.74
N HIS A 109 -16.65 5.13 -16.24
CA HIS A 109 -18.09 4.84 -16.24
C HIS A 109 -18.43 3.56 -15.49
N THR A 110 -17.43 2.72 -15.23
CA THR A 110 -17.55 1.44 -14.55
C THR A 110 -16.48 1.29 -13.46
N ILE A 111 -16.65 0.29 -12.59
CA ILE A 111 -15.64 -0.04 -11.57
C ILE A 111 -14.37 -0.55 -12.25
N GLU A 112 -14.52 -1.29 -13.35
CA GLU A 112 -13.42 -1.79 -14.17
C GLU A 112 -12.60 -0.64 -14.75
N ASP A 113 -13.22 0.42 -15.25
CA ASP A 113 -12.51 1.62 -15.73
C ASP A 113 -11.70 2.27 -14.61
N ALA A 114 -12.29 2.40 -13.43
CA ALA A 114 -11.64 2.99 -12.26
C ALA A 114 -10.44 2.13 -11.80
N LEU A 115 -10.57 0.79 -11.83
CA LEU A 115 -9.49 -0.14 -11.52
C LEU A 115 -8.37 -0.10 -12.58
N HIS A 116 -8.73 0.04 -13.85
CA HIS A 116 -7.76 0.22 -14.94
C HIS A 116 -6.98 1.52 -14.78
N LEU A 117 -7.64 2.63 -14.43
CA LEU A 117 -6.95 3.89 -14.15
C LEU A 117 -6.11 3.82 -12.87
N PHE A 118 -6.61 3.20 -11.81
CA PHE A 118 -5.89 3.02 -10.55
C PHE A 118 -4.54 2.28 -10.73
N SER A 119 -4.48 1.33 -11.66
CA SER A 119 -3.28 0.53 -11.96
C SER A 119 -2.46 1.08 -13.13
N ALA A 120 -2.93 2.13 -13.80
CA ALA A 120 -2.27 2.69 -14.97
C ALA A 120 -0.89 3.28 -14.62
N PRO A 121 0.13 3.12 -15.48
CA PRO A 121 1.42 3.76 -15.26
C PRO A 121 1.30 5.29 -15.25
N GLU A 122 1.67 5.93 -14.14
CA GLU A 122 1.70 7.38 -14.02
C GLU A 122 3.14 7.91 -13.98
N THR A 123 3.36 9.11 -14.50
CA THR A 123 4.67 9.77 -14.41
C THR A 123 4.76 10.56 -13.11
N LEU A 124 5.73 10.22 -12.26
CA LEU A 124 5.99 10.91 -11.00
C LEU A 124 6.89 12.13 -11.26
N GLU A 125 6.36 13.33 -11.04
CA GLU A 125 7.18 14.54 -11.03
C GLU A 125 7.89 14.71 -9.67
N GLY A 126 9.13 15.21 -9.69
CA GLY A 126 9.87 15.53 -8.45
C GLY A 126 10.42 14.33 -7.66
N TYR A 127 10.32 13.10 -8.16
CA TYR A 127 10.91 11.93 -7.50
C TYR A 127 12.45 12.04 -7.42
N ARG A 128 12.97 12.03 -6.19
CA ARG A 128 14.41 12.08 -5.92
C ARG A 128 14.89 10.70 -5.49
N ALA A 129 15.52 9.98 -6.41
CA ALA A 129 16.20 8.72 -6.07
C ALA A 129 17.31 9.01 -5.04
N SER A 130 17.42 8.14 -4.02
CA SER A 130 18.45 8.24 -2.97
C SER A 130 19.88 8.13 -3.49
N VAL A 131 20.05 7.67 -4.73
CA VAL A 131 21.34 7.60 -5.42
C VAL A 131 21.30 8.53 -6.62
N THR A 132 22.04 9.62 -6.51
CA THR A 132 22.36 10.61 -7.56
C THR A 132 21.29 11.68 -7.83
N GLY A 133 21.66 12.94 -7.54
CA GLY A 133 20.86 14.15 -7.78
C GLY A 133 20.66 14.49 -9.27
N LYS A 134 19.95 13.65 -10.01
CA LYS A 134 19.41 13.97 -11.33
C LYS A 134 17.90 13.72 -11.37
N LEU A 135 17.17 14.73 -11.80
CA LEU A 135 15.73 14.69 -12.07
C LEU A 135 15.46 13.59 -13.11
N ALA A 136 14.74 12.55 -12.70
CA ALA A 136 14.19 11.55 -13.59
C ALA A 136 12.66 11.70 -13.56
N PHE A 137 12.00 11.19 -14.61
CA PHE A 137 10.54 11.03 -14.69
C PHE A 137 10.21 9.56 -14.46
N PRO A 138 10.16 9.08 -13.20
CA PRO A 138 9.81 7.70 -12.94
C PRO A 138 8.36 7.43 -13.31
N THR A 139 8.10 6.20 -13.75
CA THR A 139 6.73 5.72 -13.90
C THR A 139 6.37 4.83 -12.71
N ARG A 140 5.22 5.06 -12.06
CA ARG A 140 4.64 4.20 -11.02
C ARG A 140 3.46 3.43 -11.60
N GLY A 141 3.40 2.12 -11.36
CA GLY A 141 2.22 1.29 -11.62
C GLY A 141 2.01 0.32 -10.45
N CYS A 142 0.77 -0.10 -10.23
CA CYS A 142 0.35 -1.00 -9.16
C CYS A 142 0.00 -2.39 -9.69
#